data_AF-A0A9D6VA51-F1
#
_entry.id   AF-A0A9D6VA51-F1
#
_cell.length_a   1.000
_cell.length_b   1.000
_cell.length_c   1.000
_cell.angle_alpha   90.00
_cell.angle_beta   90.00
_cell.angle_gamma   90.00
#
_symmetry.space_group_name_H-M   'P 1'
#
loop_
_entity.id
_entity.type
_entity.pdbx_description
1 polymer ?
#
loop_
_entity_poly.entity_id
_entity_poly.type
_entity_poly.pdbx_seq_one_letter_code
_entity_poly.pdbx_strand_id
1 'polypeptide(L)'
;MKPQKSKFDGLARLLKRIGGSRVLPAALEERLASAGNADDHLAAAMLYQEKARELEAEAVEFETAVSKIGPYEDTKGFRKSALKTAAQQKRYRAKQMQELHAAHLEKARFLHGTAQSE
;
A
#
# COMPACT_ATOMS: atom_id res chain seq x y z
N MET A 1 19.37 15.84 26.14
CA MET A 1 19.14 15.62 24.70
C MET A 1 17.79 14.93 24.52
N LYS A 2 16.83 15.55 23.83
CA LYS A 2 15.55 14.89 23.51
C LYS A 2 15.76 14.02 22.27
N PRO A 3 15.31 12.75 22.23
CA PRO A 3 15.46 11.91 21.05
C PRO A 3 14.62 12.50 19.91
N GLN A 4 15.27 12.85 18.81
CA GLN A 4 14.65 13.34 17.60
C GLN A 4 13.91 12.15 16.98
N LYS A 5 12.58 12.07 17.19
CA LYS A 5 11.74 11.06 16.54
C LYS A 5 11.93 11.17 15.03
N SER A 6 12.55 10.15 14.45
CA SER A 6 12.82 10.10 13.03
C SER A 6 11.50 10.07 12.29
N LYS A 7 11.31 10.94 11.30
CA LYS A 7 10.11 10.91 10.42
C LYS A 7 9.94 9.55 9.73
N PHE A 8 11.00 8.73 9.71
CA PHE A 8 11.03 7.39 9.14
C PHE A 8 10.54 6.28 10.10
N ASP A 9 10.35 6.56 11.40
CA ASP A 9 9.71 5.63 12.35
C ASP A 9 8.26 5.29 11.96
N GLY A 10 7.62 6.16 11.17
CA GLY A 10 6.29 5.94 10.62
C GLY A 10 6.24 4.76 9.64
N LEU A 11 7.32 4.53 8.89
CA LEU A 11 7.38 3.54 7.82
C LEU A 11 7.36 2.10 8.40
N ALA A 12 8.14 1.87 9.46
CA ALA A 12 8.15 0.59 10.18
C ALA A 12 6.80 0.28 10.86
N ARG A 13 6.11 1.29 11.41
CA ARG A 13 4.76 1.13 11.98
C ARG A 13 3.71 0.83 10.91
N LEU A 14 3.83 1.47 9.74
CA LEU A 14 2.91 1.28 8.62
C LEU A 14 3.05 -0.14 8.05
N LEU A 15 4.27 -0.63 7.86
CA LEU A 15 4.55 -2.01 7.42
C LEU A 15 3.95 -3.05 8.36
N LYS A 16 4.12 -2.88 9.68
CA LYS A 16 3.57 -3.79 10.70
C LYS A 16 2.03 -3.83 10.70
N ARG A 17 1.37 -2.75 10.26
CA ARG A 17 -0.10 -2.62 10.22
C ARG A 17 -0.73 -3.30 9.00
N ILE A 18 0.04 -3.56 7.95
CA ILE A 18 -0.49 -3.96 6.64
C ILE A 18 -0.65 -5.48 6.48
N GLY A 19 -0.04 -6.28 7.37
CA GLY A 19 -0.38 -7.69 7.56
C GLY A 19 -0.12 -8.60 6.35
N GLY A 20 1.01 -9.31 6.37
CA GLY A 20 1.16 -10.66 5.82
C GLY A 20 1.22 -10.86 4.30
N SER A 21 0.87 -9.89 3.47
CA SER A 21 1.13 -9.98 2.02
C SER A 21 2.47 -9.32 1.73
N ARG A 22 3.51 -10.12 1.47
CA ARG A 22 4.80 -9.61 0.99
C ARG A 22 4.60 -8.98 -0.39
N VAL A 23 4.40 -7.66 -0.41
CA VAL A 23 4.36 -6.85 -1.64
C VAL A 23 5.76 -6.71 -2.23
N LEU A 24 6.78 -6.65 -1.37
CA LEU A 24 8.16 -6.52 -1.77
C LEU A 24 8.82 -7.90 -1.95
N PRO A 25 9.65 -8.08 -3.00
CA PRO A 25 10.56 -9.22 -3.08
C PRO A 25 11.45 -9.29 -1.84
N ALA A 26 11.71 -10.51 -1.33
CA ALA A 26 12.48 -10.70 -0.09
C ALA A 26 13.88 -10.03 -0.12
N ALA A 27 14.57 -10.10 -1.26
CA ALA A 27 15.88 -9.47 -1.43
C ALA A 27 15.81 -7.93 -1.44
N LEU A 28 14.68 -7.34 -1.81
CA LEU A 28 14.48 -5.89 -1.71
C LEU A 28 14.12 -5.50 -0.27
N GLU A 29 13.28 -6.30 0.40
CA GLU A 29 12.92 -6.13 1.81
C GLU A 29 14.17 -6.15 2.72
N GLU A 30 15.09 -7.09 2.50
CA GLU A 30 16.36 -7.20 3.24
C GLU A 30 17.28 -6.00 3.02
N ARG A 31 17.41 -5.52 1.77
CA ARG A 31 18.19 -4.31 1.45
C ARG A 31 17.61 -3.08 2.14
N LEU A 32 16.29 -2.89 2.08
CA LEU A 32 15.62 -1.79 2.77
C LEU A 32 15.80 -1.84 4.29
N ALA A 33 15.79 -3.05 4.88
CA ALA A 33 16.07 -3.25 6.31
C ALA A 33 17.52 -2.93 6.68
N SER A 34 18.47 -3.16 5.78
CA SER A 34 19.92 -2.99 5.98
C SER A 34 20.45 -1.61 5.56
N ALA A 35 19.59 -0.59 5.57
CA ALA A 35 19.85 0.77 5.03
C ALA A 35 19.87 0.84 3.50
N GLY A 36 18.71 0.59 2.88
CA GLY A 36 18.52 0.68 1.43
C GLY A 36 18.85 2.06 0.85
N ASN A 37 19.31 2.07 -0.40
CA ASN A 37 19.68 3.27 -1.12
C ASN A 37 18.47 3.95 -1.78
N ALA A 38 18.69 5.07 -2.48
CA ALA A 38 17.62 5.80 -3.16
C ALA A 38 16.86 4.92 -4.17
N ASP A 39 17.56 4.07 -4.91
CA ASP A 39 16.97 3.17 -5.92
C ASP A 39 16.16 2.04 -5.28
N ASP A 40 16.61 1.48 -4.15
CA ASP A 40 15.86 0.49 -3.39
C ASP A 40 14.53 1.07 -2.89
N HIS A 41 14.57 2.31 -2.37
CA HIS A 41 13.36 3.02 -1.95
C HIS A 41 12.45 3.36 -3.14
N LEU A 42 13.01 3.73 -4.30
CA LEU A 42 12.22 3.97 -5.51
C LEU A 42 11.55 2.68 -6.02
N ALA A 43 12.28 1.57 -6.07
CA ALA A 43 11.76 0.26 -6.47
C ALA A 43 10.61 -0.18 -5.54
N ALA A 44 10.76 0.01 -4.23
CA ALA A 44 9.70 -0.27 -3.26
C ALA A 44 8.47 0.61 -3.49
N ALA A 45 8.66 1.90 -3.76
CA ALA A 45 7.58 2.81 -4.05
C ALA A 45 6.77 2.34 -5.27
N MET A 46 7.44 1.97 -6.36
CA MET A 46 6.78 1.48 -7.58
C MET A 46 5.93 0.24 -7.32
N LEU A 47 6.46 -0.73 -6.56
CA LEU A 47 5.73 -1.96 -6.21
C LEU A 47 4.49 -1.66 -5.36
N TYR A 48 4.60 -0.74 -4.40
CA TYR A 48 3.43 -0.32 -3.62
C TYR A 48 2.41 0.45 -4.46
N GLN A 49 2.84 1.26 -5.42
CA GLN A 49 1.93 1.94 -6.33
C GLN A 49 1.18 0.95 -7.22
N GLU A 50 1.88 -0.03 -7.78
CA GLU A 50 1.27 -1.11 -8.57
C GLU A 50 0.25 -1.88 -7.73
N LYS A 51 0.63 -2.27 -6.50
CA LYS A 51 -0.29 -2.98 -5.62
C LYS A 51 -1.52 -2.15 -5.24
N ALA A 52 -1.37 -0.84 -5.07
CA ALA A 52 -2.50 0.05 -4.84
C ALA A 52 -3.48 0.02 -6.02
N ARG A 53 -2.97 0.07 -7.26
CA ARG A 53 -3.80 0.02 -8.48
C ARG A 53 -4.52 -1.32 -8.62
N GLU A 54 -3.84 -2.43 -8.36
CA GLU A 54 -4.47 -3.76 -8.36
C GLU A 54 -5.65 -3.83 -7.39
N LEU A 55 -5.44 -3.36 -6.15
CA LEU A 55 -6.47 -3.37 -5.11
C LEU A 55 -7.64 -2.43 -5.46
N GLU A 56 -7.38 -1.29 -6.09
CA GLU A 56 -8.43 -0.41 -6.61
C GLU A 56 -9.23 -1.07 -7.74
N ALA A 57 -8.56 -1.75 -8.67
CA ALA A 57 -9.21 -2.50 -9.74
C ALA A 57 -10.12 -3.62 -9.17
N GLU A 58 -9.61 -4.42 -8.22
CA GLU A 58 -10.41 -5.45 -7.54
C GLU A 58 -11.61 -4.85 -6.78
N ALA A 59 -11.46 -3.67 -6.17
CA ALA A 59 -12.57 -2.98 -5.53
C ALA A 59 -13.67 -2.60 -6.55
N VAL A 60 -13.27 -2.12 -7.73
CA VAL A 60 -14.19 -1.77 -8.83
C VAL A 60 -14.90 -3.02 -9.37
N GLU A 61 -14.22 -4.17 -9.44
CA GLU A 61 -14.84 -5.44 -9.84
C GLU A 61 -15.96 -5.84 -8.88
N PHE A 62 -15.74 -5.73 -7.56
CA PHE A 62 -16.78 -6.03 -6.57
C PHE A 62 -17.97 -5.07 -6.66
N GLU A 63 -17.73 -3.78 -6.91
CA GLU A 63 -18.80 -2.80 -7.10
C GLU A 63 -19.60 -3.05 -8.38
N THR A 64 -18.91 -3.46 -9.44
CA THR A 64 -19.52 -3.89 -10.70
C THR A 64 -20.34 -5.16 -10.50
N ALA A 65 -19.88 -6.08 -9.65
CA ALA A 65 -20.67 -7.26 -9.29
C ALA A 65 -21.94 -6.88 -8.51
N VAL A 66 -21.87 -5.90 -7.61
CA VAL A 66 -23.04 -5.39 -6.88
C VAL A 66 -24.09 -4.80 -7.82
N SER A 67 -23.67 -4.02 -8.83
CA SER A 67 -24.58 -3.38 -9.78
C SER A 67 -25.28 -4.38 -10.71
N LYS A 68 -24.66 -5.53 -10.96
CA LYS A 68 -25.23 -6.62 -11.76
C LYS A 68 -26.27 -7.47 -11.02
N ILE A 69 -26.33 -7.41 -9.68
CA ILE A 69 -27.28 -8.22 -8.91
C ILE A 69 -28.68 -7.63 -9.02
N GLY A 70 -29.58 -8.37 -9.68
CA GLY A 70 -30.98 -8.03 -9.83
C GLY A 70 -31.74 -7.95 -8.49
N PRO A 71 -32.92 -7.29 -8.47
CA PRO A 71 -33.72 -7.10 -7.24
C PRO A 71 -34.21 -8.41 -6.61
N TYR A 72 -34.38 -9.47 -7.40
CA TYR A 72 -34.88 -10.77 -6.94
C TYR A 72 -33.77 -11.81 -6.68
N GLU A 73 -32.52 -11.52 -7.07
CA GLU A 73 -31.38 -12.44 -6.92
C GLU A 73 -30.75 -12.42 -5.52
N ASP A 74 -31.01 -11.36 -4.75
CA ASP A 74 -30.50 -11.16 -3.40
C ASP A 74 -31.57 -10.50 -2.53
N THR A 75 -32.70 -11.20 -2.36
CA THR A 75 -33.89 -10.70 -1.65
C THR A 75 -33.63 -10.30 -0.20
N LYS A 76 -32.56 -10.84 0.41
CA LYS A 76 -32.12 -10.52 1.77
C LYS A 76 -30.92 -9.56 1.80
N GLY A 77 -30.35 -9.21 0.65
CA GLY A 77 -29.25 -8.25 0.55
C GLY A 77 -27.89 -8.77 1.05
N PHE A 78 -27.76 -10.06 1.34
CA PHE A 78 -26.52 -10.62 1.91
C PHE A 78 -25.38 -10.57 0.90
N ARG A 79 -25.63 -10.93 -0.36
CA ARG A 79 -24.59 -10.93 -1.40
C ARG A 79 -24.11 -9.52 -1.70
N LYS A 80 -25.03 -8.57 -1.87
CA LYS A 80 -24.73 -7.14 -2.06
C LYS A 80 -23.92 -6.59 -0.90
N SER A 81 -24.29 -6.93 0.35
CA SER A 81 -23.59 -6.44 1.54
C SER A 81 -22.18 -7.03 1.67
N ALA A 82 -22.01 -8.32 1.37
CA ALA A 82 -20.69 -8.97 1.39
C ALA A 82 -19.76 -8.36 0.33
N LEU A 83 -20.24 -8.16 -0.90
CA LEU A 83 -19.45 -7.56 -1.98
C LEU A 83 -19.09 -6.10 -1.70
N LYS A 84 -20.02 -5.31 -1.14
CA LYS A 84 -19.73 -3.93 -0.69
C LYS A 84 -18.64 -3.90 0.38
N THR A 85 -18.72 -4.80 1.35
CA THR A 85 -17.70 -4.92 2.40
C THR A 85 -16.34 -5.31 1.78
N ALA A 86 -16.31 -6.25 0.85
CA ALA A 86 -15.09 -6.63 0.14
C ALA A 86 -14.47 -5.45 -0.62
N ALA A 87 -15.28 -4.69 -1.37
CA ALA A 87 -14.82 -3.49 -2.07
C ALA A 87 -14.22 -2.45 -1.11
N GLN A 88 -14.88 -2.20 0.03
CA GLN A 88 -14.37 -1.28 1.05
C GLN A 88 -13.04 -1.74 1.65
N GLN A 89 -12.89 -3.03 1.93
CA GLN A 89 -11.63 -3.58 2.44
C GLN A 89 -10.50 -3.44 1.43
N LYS A 90 -10.77 -3.68 0.13
CA LYS A 90 -9.79 -3.49 -0.94
C LYS A 90 -9.35 -2.04 -1.06
N ARG A 91 -10.29 -1.09 -1.04
CA ARG A 91 -9.99 0.35 -1.01
C ARG A 91 -9.18 0.77 0.21
N TYR A 92 -9.51 0.25 1.38
CA TYR A 92 -8.74 0.53 2.60
C TYR A 92 -7.29 0.08 2.44
N ARG A 93 -7.06 -1.14 1.94
CA ARG A 93 -5.70 -1.64 1.67
C ARG A 93 -4.98 -0.85 0.58
N ALA A 94 -5.67 -0.46 -0.49
CA ALA A 94 -5.09 0.38 -1.54
C ALA A 94 -4.54 1.71 -0.98
N LYS A 95 -5.30 2.36 -0.09
CA LYS A 95 -4.83 3.58 0.61
C LYS A 95 -3.57 3.33 1.43
N GLN A 96 -3.49 2.22 2.15
CA GLN A 96 -2.29 1.86 2.89
C GLN A 96 -1.07 1.67 1.97
N MET A 97 -1.26 1.11 0.79
CA MET A 97 -0.19 0.98 -0.21
C MET A 97 0.22 2.35 -0.78
N GLN A 98 -0.74 3.26 -1.01
CA GLN A 98 -0.45 4.63 -1.42
C GLN A 98 0.38 5.40 -0.37
N GLU A 99 0.06 5.21 0.92
CA GLU A 99 0.84 5.78 2.02
C GLU A 99 2.28 5.24 2.04
N LEU A 100 2.47 3.93 1.85
CA LEU A 100 3.80 3.33 1.75
C LEU A 100 4.58 3.83 0.53
N HIS A 101 3.93 3.90 -0.63
CA HIS A 101 4.50 4.48 -1.84
C HIS A 101 4.98 5.92 -1.60
N ALA A 102 4.16 6.77 -0.97
CA ALA A 102 4.54 8.14 -0.66
C ALA A 102 5.74 8.20 0.29
N ALA A 103 5.76 7.37 1.34
CA ALA A 103 6.85 7.32 2.31
C ALA A 103 8.18 6.88 1.66
N HIS A 104 8.13 5.86 0.80
CA HIS A 104 9.30 5.39 0.06
C HIS A 104 9.79 6.42 -0.98
N LEU A 105 8.89 7.10 -1.69
CA LEU A 105 9.26 8.19 -2.60
C LEU A 105 9.94 9.36 -1.87
N GLU A 106 9.41 9.77 -0.71
CA GLU A 106 10.01 10.82 0.11
C GLU A 106 11.44 10.43 0.53
N LYS A 107 11.61 9.18 0.97
CA LYS A 107 12.93 8.66 1.36
C LYS A 107 13.91 8.61 0.19
N ALA A 108 13.47 8.14 -0.98
CA ALA A 108 14.29 8.10 -2.19
C ALA A 108 14.76 9.51 -2.59
N ARG A 109 13.84 10.50 -2.59
CA ARG A 109 14.15 11.91 -2.89
C ARG A 109 15.15 12.50 -1.90
N PHE A 110 14.97 12.22 -0.61
CA PHE A 110 15.88 12.67 0.43
C PHE A 110 17.30 12.14 0.21
N LEU A 111 17.43 10.83 -0.04
CA LEU A 111 18.73 10.18 -0.26
C LEU A 111 19.41 10.65 -1.56
N HIS A 112 18.63 10.93 -2.60
CA HIS A 112 19.15 11.47 -3.85
C HIS A 112 19.69 12.90 -3.68
N GLY A 113 18.98 13.74 -2.91
CA GLY A 113 19.43 15.11 -2.63
C GLY A 113 20.70 15.16 -1.77
N THR A 114 20.89 14.22 -0.85
CA THR A 114 22.14 14.11 -0.08
C THR A 114 23.31 13.65 -0.94
N ALA A 115 23.10 12.75 -1.90
CA ALA A 115 24.15 12.24 -2.79
C ALA A 115 24.67 13.28 -3.81
N GLN A 116 23.91 14.34 -4.09
CA GLN A 116 24.32 15.45 -4.96
C GLN A 116 24.99 16.61 -4.21
N SER A 117 24.95 16.59 -2.88
CA SER A 117 25.49 17.67 -2.02
C SER A 117 26.86 17.33 -1.42
N GLU A 118 27.44 16.19 -1.79
CA GLU A 118 28.82 15.76 -1.51
C GLU A 118 29.71 15.97 -2.74
#